data_AF-A0A173VSQ8-F1
#
_entry.id   AF-A0A173VSQ8-F1
#
_cell.length_a   1.000
_cell.length_b   1.000
_cell.length_c   1.000
_cell.angle_alpha   90.00
_cell.angle_beta   90.00
_cell.angle_gamma   90.00
#
_symmetry.space_group_name_H-M   'P 1'
#
loop_
_entity.id
_entity.type
_entity.pdbx_description
1 polymer ?
#
loop_
_entity_poly.entity_id
_entity_poly.type
_entity_poly.pdbx_seq_one_letter_code
_entity_poly.pdbx_strand_id
1 'polypeptide(L)'
;MYIIKTIKGDITKVTDVQAIVNAANNSLLGGGGVDGAIHRAAGPELLAECRTLHGCETGEAKITKAYNLPCDYVIHTVGPIWNGGRNREEELLANCYFNSMKLAMDNGIRSIAFPSISTGVYSFPVELAAKIAVHTVNRFLQDKPDWFDLVEWVLFDAHTEAVYEAEVDKIYE
;
A
#
# COMPACT_ATOMS: atom_id res chain seq x y z
N MET A 1 -5.09 17.02 -11.87
CA MET A 1 -6.18 16.82 -10.89
C MET A 1 -6.24 15.33 -10.61
N TYR A 2 -5.94 14.94 -9.38
CA TYR A 2 -5.92 13.54 -8.95
C TYR A 2 -7.24 13.19 -8.25
N ILE A 3 -7.55 11.90 -8.21
CA ILE A 3 -8.68 11.33 -7.46
C ILE A 3 -8.14 10.51 -6.31
N ILE A 4 -8.73 10.67 -5.13
CA ILE A 4 -8.52 9.84 -3.95
C ILE A 4 -9.85 9.14 -3.62
N LYS A 5 -9.87 7.81 -3.54
CA LYS A 5 -11.11 7.05 -3.22
C LYS A 5 -10.83 5.81 -2.37
N THR A 6 -11.89 5.22 -1.83
CA THR A 6 -11.88 3.91 -1.17
C THR A 6 -12.77 2.94 -1.94
N ILE A 7 -12.47 1.65 -1.80
CA ILE A 7 -13.30 0.58 -2.33
C ILE A 7 -13.14 -0.66 -1.46
N LYS A 8 -14.24 -1.31 -1.08
CA LYS A 8 -14.17 -2.66 -0.53
C LYS A 8 -13.96 -3.71 -1.61
N GLY A 9 -12.90 -4.50 -1.48
CA GLY A 9 -12.62 -5.55 -2.45
C GLY A 9 -11.32 -6.31 -2.21
N ASP A 10 -10.97 -7.11 -3.22
CA ASP A 10 -9.71 -7.85 -3.31
C ASP A 10 -8.75 -7.06 -4.21
N ILE A 11 -7.65 -6.56 -3.63
CA ILE A 11 -6.64 -5.77 -4.35
C ILE A 11 -6.04 -6.52 -5.55
N THR A 12 -6.08 -7.86 -5.57
CA THR A 12 -5.58 -8.66 -6.68
C THR A 12 -6.49 -8.64 -7.92
N LYS A 13 -7.67 -8.01 -7.81
CA LYS A 13 -8.69 -7.92 -8.87
C LYS A 13 -8.82 -6.52 -9.47
N VAL A 14 -8.07 -5.55 -8.97
CA VAL A 14 -8.11 -4.14 -9.41
C VAL A 14 -7.51 -4.01 -10.80
N THR A 15 -8.23 -3.38 -11.72
CA THR A 15 -7.85 -3.26 -13.15
C THR A 15 -7.60 -1.81 -13.59
N ASP A 16 -7.94 -0.82 -12.78
CA ASP A 16 -7.86 0.62 -13.09
C ASP A 16 -6.58 1.29 -12.54
N VAL A 17 -5.63 0.50 -12.04
CA VAL A 17 -4.34 0.99 -11.52
C VAL A 17 -3.15 0.35 -12.22
N GLN A 18 -2.06 1.11 -12.33
CA GLN A 18 -0.79 0.63 -12.87
C GLN A 18 0.01 -0.14 -11.81
N ALA A 19 -0.15 0.19 -10.53
CA ALA A 19 0.51 -0.52 -9.44
C ALA A 19 -0.42 -0.83 -8.28
N ILE A 20 -0.23 -2.01 -7.69
CA ILE A 20 -0.80 -2.31 -6.37
C ILE A 20 0.33 -2.36 -5.33
N VAL A 21 0.00 -1.99 -4.09
CA VAL A 21 0.93 -2.08 -2.98
C VAL A 21 0.71 -3.38 -2.21
N ASN A 22 1.81 -4.06 -1.88
CA ASN A 22 1.82 -5.25 -1.04
C ASN A 22 2.28 -4.88 0.37
N ALA A 23 1.46 -5.18 1.38
CA ALA A 23 1.86 -5.17 2.78
C ALA A 23 2.67 -6.43 3.11
N ALA A 24 3.96 -6.37 2.80
CA ALA A 24 4.89 -7.48 2.89
C ALA A 24 5.56 -7.58 4.27
N ASN A 25 6.35 -8.64 4.44
CA ASN A 25 7.29 -8.79 5.55
C ASN A 25 8.74 -8.58 5.08
N ASN A 26 9.69 -8.45 6.02
CA ASN A 26 11.10 -8.13 5.71
C ASN A 26 11.78 -9.08 4.72
N SER A 27 11.33 -10.32 4.56
CA SER A 27 11.91 -11.26 3.60
C SER A 27 11.51 -10.98 2.15
N LEU A 28 10.36 -10.33 1.93
CA LEU A 28 9.66 -10.23 0.63
C LEU A 28 9.29 -11.58 -0.01
N LEU A 29 9.38 -12.69 0.72
CA LEU A 29 9.15 -14.04 0.16
C LEU A 29 7.71 -14.54 0.33
N GLY A 30 6.76 -13.61 0.45
CA GLY A 30 5.35 -13.91 0.69
C GLY A 30 5.03 -14.23 2.15
N GLY A 31 3.76 -14.54 2.39
CA GLY A 31 3.22 -14.79 3.73
C GLY A 31 1.72 -15.11 3.71
N GLY A 32 1.03 -14.73 4.79
CA GLY A 32 -0.43 -14.78 4.88
C GLY A 32 -1.10 -13.48 4.39
N GLY A 33 -2.40 -13.35 4.64
CA GLY A 33 -3.15 -12.12 4.35
C GLY A 33 -3.06 -11.66 2.89
N VAL A 34 -2.95 -10.34 2.69
CA VAL A 34 -2.85 -9.72 1.37
C VAL A 34 -1.57 -10.11 0.62
N ASP A 35 -0.44 -10.27 1.33
CA ASP A 35 0.84 -10.69 0.76
C ASP A 35 0.72 -12.07 0.10
N GLY A 36 0.16 -13.04 0.83
CA GLY A 36 -0.13 -14.35 0.27
C GLY A 36 -1.13 -14.33 -0.90
N ALA A 37 -2.12 -13.43 -0.86
CA ALA A 37 -3.08 -13.29 -1.97
C ALA A 37 -2.40 -12.77 -3.23
N ILE A 38 -1.59 -11.72 -3.10
CA ILE A 38 -0.81 -11.12 -4.20
C ILE A 38 0.15 -12.16 -4.81
N HIS A 39 0.91 -12.89 -3.99
CA HIS A 39 1.82 -13.94 -4.49
C HIS A 39 1.08 -15.07 -5.23
N ARG A 40 -0.07 -15.52 -4.72
CA ARG A 40 -0.87 -16.56 -5.40
C ARG A 40 -1.43 -16.05 -6.72
N ALA A 41 -1.88 -14.81 -6.77
CA ALA A 41 -2.47 -14.21 -7.97
C ALA A 41 -1.44 -13.85 -9.04
N ALA A 42 -0.26 -13.35 -8.64
CA ALA A 42 0.82 -12.98 -9.55
C ALA A 42 1.52 -14.20 -10.18
N GLY A 43 1.61 -15.31 -9.44
CA GLY A 43 2.31 -16.52 -9.88
C GLY A 43 3.74 -16.64 -9.33
N PRO A 44 4.40 -17.80 -9.54
CA PRO A 44 5.70 -18.12 -8.95
C PRO A 44 6.83 -17.18 -9.39
N GLU A 45 6.69 -16.50 -10.52
CA GLU A 45 7.68 -15.56 -11.04
C GLU A 45 7.85 -14.34 -10.12
N LEU A 46 6.78 -13.88 -9.45
CA LEU A 46 6.87 -12.81 -8.46
C LEU A 46 7.82 -13.17 -7.32
N LEU A 47 7.72 -14.40 -6.82
CA LEU A 47 8.62 -14.89 -5.77
C LEU A 47 10.07 -14.99 -6.28
N ALA A 48 10.28 -15.35 -7.55
CA ALA A 48 11.60 -15.42 -8.14
C ALA A 48 12.26 -14.03 -8.22
N GLU A 49 11.52 -12.99 -8.62
CA GLU A 49 12.02 -11.61 -8.64
C GLU A 49 12.24 -11.06 -7.22
N CYS A 50 11.32 -11.29 -6.28
CA CYS A 50 11.49 -10.88 -4.88
C CYS A 50 12.80 -11.40 -4.25
N ARG A 51 13.25 -12.61 -4.62
CA ARG A 51 14.53 -13.17 -4.14
C ARG A 51 15.75 -12.34 -4.57
N THR A 52 15.67 -11.65 -5.71
CA THR A 52 16.73 -10.76 -6.21
C THR A 52 16.79 -9.43 -5.46
N LEU A 53 15.72 -9.08 -4.74
CA LEU A 53 15.63 -7.82 -4.00
C LEU A 53 16.32 -7.87 -2.63
N HIS A 54 16.67 -9.05 -2.11
CA HIS A 54 17.34 -9.22 -0.82
C HIS A 54 16.59 -8.60 0.38
N GLY A 55 15.27 -8.80 0.44
CA GLY A 55 14.42 -8.33 1.55
C GLY A 55 14.11 -6.83 1.50
N CYS A 56 13.48 -6.30 2.55
CA CYS A 56 13.12 -4.89 2.68
C CYS A 56 13.07 -4.49 4.16
N GLU A 57 13.54 -3.27 4.47
CA GLU A 57 13.48 -2.72 5.82
C GLU A 57 12.09 -2.17 6.13
N THR A 58 11.73 -2.13 7.43
CA THR A 58 10.45 -1.57 7.86
C THR A 58 10.38 -0.08 7.51
N GLY A 59 9.27 0.35 6.91
CA GLY A 59 9.12 1.72 6.39
C GLY A 59 9.64 1.91 4.96
N GLU A 60 10.40 0.97 4.41
CA GLU A 60 10.93 1.05 3.05
C GLU A 60 10.02 0.36 2.03
N ALA A 61 10.29 0.60 0.74
CA ALA A 61 9.54 -0.02 -0.36
C ALA A 61 10.45 -0.47 -1.51
N LYS A 62 10.07 -1.54 -2.21
CA LYS A 62 10.73 -2.06 -3.42
C LYS A 62 9.69 -2.44 -4.47
N ILE A 63 10.08 -2.42 -5.75
CA ILE A 63 9.17 -2.66 -6.87
C ILE A 63 9.56 -3.90 -7.65
N THR A 64 8.55 -4.61 -8.16
CA THR A 64 8.64 -5.78 -9.04
C THR A 64 7.61 -5.65 -10.16
N LYS A 65 7.68 -6.54 -11.16
CA LYS A 65 6.59 -6.73 -12.11
C LYS A 65 5.40 -7.41 -11.43
N ALA A 66 4.21 -7.19 -11.98
CA ALA A 66 2.97 -7.76 -11.44
C ALA A 66 2.62 -9.16 -12.01
N TYR A 67 3.26 -9.59 -13.09
CA TYR A 67 3.07 -10.91 -13.69
C TYR A 67 1.62 -11.20 -14.10
N ASN A 68 0.96 -12.17 -13.46
CA ASN A 68 -0.42 -12.54 -13.81
C ASN A 68 -1.48 -11.61 -13.19
N LEU A 69 -1.08 -10.62 -12.39
CA LEU A 69 -2.01 -9.63 -11.86
C LEU A 69 -2.47 -8.65 -12.95
N PRO A 70 -3.69 -8.09 -12.83
CA PRO A 70 -4.25 -7.13 -13.79
C PRO A 70 -3.70 -5.69 -13.63
N CYS A 71 -2.40 -5.55 -13.33
CA CYS A 71 -1.69 -4.28 -13.26
C CYS A 71 -0.25 -4.47 -13.78
N ASP A 72 0.55 -3.41 -13.81
CA ASP A 72 1.91 -3.48 -14.37
C ASP A 72 2.95 -3.84 -13.28
N TYR A 73 2.76 -3.31 -12.07
CA TYR A 73 3.74 -3.40 -10.98
C TYR A 73 3.14 -3.80 -9.63
N VAL A 74 3.99 -4.42 -8.80
CA VAL A 74 3.73 -4.57 -7.36
C VAL A 74 4.79 -3.78 -6.60
N ILE A 75 4.35 -2.87 -5.73
CA ILE A 75 5.22 -2.15 -4.80
C ILE A 75 5.12 -2.82 -3.44
N HIS A 76 6.19 -3.48 -3.01
CA HIS A 76 6.27 -4.17 -1.73
C HIS A 76 6.80 -3.22 -0.66
N THR A 77 6.04 -3.02 0.41
CA THR A 77 6.49 -2.24 1.56
C THR A 77 6.30 -3.03 2.85
N VAL A 78 7.18 -2.81 3.82
CA VAL A 78 7.15 -3.52 5.09
C VAL A 78 6.64 -2.61 6.19
N GLY A 79 5.39 -2.84 6.58
CA GLY A 79 4.74 -2.12 7.67
C GLY A 79 5.34 -2.44 9.05
N PRO A 80 5.24 -1.53 10.03
CA PRO A 80 5.65 -1.81 11.40
C PRO A 80 4.66 -2.75 12.11
N ILE A 81 5.18 -3.56 13.03
CA ILE A 81 4.37 -4.32 14.00
C ILE A 81 3.99 -3.38 15.13
N TRP A 82 2.70 -3.30 15.45
CA TRP A 82 2.22 -2.46 16.54
C TRP A 82 2.62 -3.00 17.91
N ASN A 83 3.39 -2.20 18.66
CA ASN A 83 3.82 -2.52 20.03
C ASN A 83 3.41 -1.42 21.03
N GLY A 84 2.25 -0.81 20.79
CA GLY A 84 1.67 0.22 21.64
C GLY A 84 2.17 1.64 21.36
N GLY A 85 2.71 1.91 20.17
CA GLY A 85 3.03 3.26 19.70
C GLY A 85 4.26 3.89 20.37
N ARG A 86 5.18 3.07 20.88
CA ARG A 86 6.35 3.54 21.66
C ARG A 86 7.68 3.48 20.90
N ASN A 87 7.67 2.92 19.70
CA ASN A 87 8.86 2.60 18.91
C ASN A 87 8.75 3.13 17.47
N ARG A 88 8.27 4.37 17.32
CA ARG A 88 8.16 5.07 16.01
C ARG A 88 7.24 4.37 15.01
N GLU A 89 6.31 3.53 15.46
CA GLU A 89 5.43 2.78 14.56
C GLU A 89 4.60 3.71 13.66
N GLU A 90 4.14 4.85 14.17
CA GLU A 90 3.43 5.83 13.35
C GLU A 90 4.29 6.42 12.23
N GLU A 91 5.54 6.76 12.54
CA GLU A 91 6.51 7.27 11.57
C GLU A 91 6.85 6.22 10.52
N LEU A 92 7.09 4.98 10.94
CA LEU A 92 7.40 3.87 10.04
C LEU A 92 6.21 3.53 9.12
N LEU A 93 4.97 3.62 9.63
CA LEU A 93 3.78 3.45 8.80
C LEU A 93 3.66 4.59 7.77
N ALA A 94 3.88 5.84 8.18
CA ALA A 94 3.93 6.97 7.25
C ALA A 94 4.99 6.76 6.17
N ASN A 95 6.19 6.28 6.54
CA ASN A 95 7.26 5.98 5.59
C ASN A 95 6.84 4.93 4.55
N CYS A 96 6.06 3.90 4.93
CA CYS A 96 5.57 2.90 3.98
C CYS A 96 4.77 3.55 2.84
N TYR A 97 3.82 4.43 3.19
CA TYR A 97 3.01 5.15 2.20
C TYR A 97 3.86 6.13 1.39
N PHE A 98 4.70 6.93 2.05
CA PHE A 98 5.55 7.91 1.38
C PHE A 98 6.53 7.27 0.40
N ASN A 99 7.25 6.23 0.82
CA ASN A 99 8.24 5.54 -0.02
C ASN A 99 7.57 4.76 -1.15
N SER A 100 6.36 4.22 -0.95
CA SER A 100 5.58 3.61 -2.03
C SER A 100 5.15 4.64 -3.09
N MET A 101 4.63 5.79 -2.66
CA MET A 101 4.28 6.91 -3.56
C MET A 101 5.51 7.44 -4.30
N LYS A 102 6.63 7.61 -3.60
CA LYS A 102 7.90 8.04 -4.20
C LYS A 102 8.37 7.05 -5.26
N LEU A 103 8.33 5.75 -4.97
CA LEU A 103 8.76 4.72 -5.92
C LEU A 103 7.85 4.65 -7.14
N ALA A 104 6.53 4.84 -6.97
CA ALA A 104 5.60 4.96 -8.07
C ALA A 104 5.92 6.16 -8.97
N MET A 105 6.12 7.34 -8.37
CA MET A 105 6.52 8.56 -9.09
C MET A 105 7.84 8.36 -9.85
N ASP A 106 8.86 7.81 -9.21
CA ASP A 106 10.19 7.56 -9.78
C ASP A 106 10.13 6.57 -10.99
N ASN A 107 9.06 5.76 -11.09
CA ASN A 107 8.82 4.82 -12.19
C ASN A 107 7.73 5.29 -13.16
N GLY A 108 7.25 6.53 -13.06
CA GLY A 108 6.23 7.09 -13.97
C GLY A 108 4.84 6.48 -13.81
N ILE A 109 4.55 5.89 -12.65
CA ILE A 109 3.27 5.26 -12.30
C ILE A 109 2.35 6.35 -11.77
N ARG A 110 1.17 6.51 -12.39
CA ARG A 110 0.20 7.58 -12.12
C ARG A 110 -1.05 7.09 -11.40
N SER A 111 -1.33 5.78 -11.42
CA SER A 111 -2.44 5.17 -10.68
C SER A 111 -1.97 4.03 -9.78
N ILE A 112 -2.32 4.11 -8.49
CA ILE A 112 -1.82 3.20 -7.46
C ILE A 112 -2.92 2.82 -6.46
N ALA A 113 -2.98 1.54 -6.10
CA ALA A 113 -3.87 1.03 -5.06
C ALA A 113 -3.10 0.57 -3.81
N PHE A 114 -3.60 0.93 -2.63
CA PHE A 114 -3.07 0.53 -1.33
C PHE A 114 -4.02 -0.42 -0.60
N PRO A 115 -3.52 -1.46 0.09
CA PRO A 115 -4.27 -2.13 1.13
C PRO A 115 -4.18 -1.32 2.44
N SER A 116 -4.87 -1.76 3.48
CA SER A 116 -4.64 -1.24 4.83
C SER A 116 -3.36 -1.85 5.44
N ILE A 117 -2.24 -1.16 5.30
CA ILE A 117 -0.92 -1.64 5.75
C ILE A 117 -0.90 -1.75 7.28
N SER A 118 -0.32 -2.86 7.77
CA SER A 118 -0.15 -3.20 9.19
C SER A 118 -1.41 -3.47 10.04
N THR A 119 -2.63 -3.29 9.53
CA THR A 119 -3.85 -3.45 10.35
C THR A 119 -4.35 -4.90 10.49
N GLY A 120 -3.74 -5.83 9.75
CA GLY A 120 -4.01 -7.27 9.87
C GLY A 120 -3.14 -7.94 10.94
N VAL A 121 -2.28 -8.86 10.51
CA VAL A 121 -1.38 -9.64 11.41
C VAL A 121 -0.47 -8.75 12.27
N TYR A 122 -0.17 -7.54 11.83
CA TYR A 122 0.68 -6.59 12.56
C TYR A 122 -0.09 -5.71 13.57
N SER A 123 -1.41 -5.89 13.69
CA SER A 123 -2.29 -5.36 14.74
C SER A 123 -2.24 -3.85 14.95
N PHE A 124 -1.90 -3.08 13.92
CA PHE A 124 -1.93 -1.62 13.99
C PHE A 124 -3.39 -1.14 14.08
N PRO A 125 -3.75 -0.27 15.04
CA PRO A 125 -5.12 0.23 15.18
C PRO A 125 -5.61 0.89 13.90
N VAL A 126 -6.75 0.45 13.38
CA VAL A 126 -7.23 0.82 12.04
C VAL A 126 -7.53 2.31 11.93
N GLU A 127 -8.06 2.93 12.97
CA GLU A 127 -8.38 4.36 13.01
C GLU A 127 -7.12 5.22 12.94
N LEU A 128 -6.07 4.81 13.66
CA LEU A 128 -4.78 5.49 13.62
C LEU A 128 -4.08 5.25 12.28
N ALA A 129 -4.13 4.02 11.76
CA ALA A 129 -3.54 3.68 10.48
C ALA A 129 -4.17 4.45 9.31
N ALA A 130 -5.51 4.53 9.27
CA ALA A 130 -6.24 5.27 8.24
C ALA A 130 -5.87 6.75 8.25
N LYS A 131 -5.84 7.38 9.43
CA LYS A 131 -5.42 8.77 9.58
C LYS A 131 -4.00 9.00 9.04
N ILE A 132 -3.05 8.14 9.40
CA ILE A 132 -1.65 8.23 8.94
C ILE A 132 -1.57 8.03 7.43
N ALA A 133 -2.23 7.01 6.91
CA ALA A 133 -2.22 6.64 5.49
C ALA A 133 -2.74 7.79 4.62
N VAL A 134 -3.95 8.24 4.90
CA VAL A 134 -4.67 9.25 4.12
C VAL A 134 -3.97 10.60 4.20
N HIS A 135 -3.54 11.01 5.40
CA HIS A 135 -2.81 12.26 5.58
C HIS A 135 -1.45 12.28 4.86
N THR A 136 -0.72 11.15 4.90
CA THR A 136 0.59 11.05 4.24
C THR A 136 0.46 11.12 2.72
N VAL A 137 -0.48 10.36 2.15
CA VAL A 137 -0.74 10.37 0.70
C VAL A 137 -1.25 11.74 0.25
N ASN A 138 -2.19 12.35 0.99
CA ASN A 138 -2.70 13.68 0.64
C ASN A 138 -1.59 14.73 0.61
N ARG A 139 -0.73 14.76 1.64
CA ARG A 139 0.43 15.67 1.66
C ARG A 139 1.35 15.44 0.45
N PHE A 140 1.66 14.18 0.14
CA PHE A 140 2.50 13.85 -1.02
C PHE A 140 1.89 14.39 -2.32
N LEU A 141 0.58 14.23 -2.50
CA LEU A 141 -0.14 14.71 -3.69
C LEU A 141 -0.20 16.24 -3.75
N GLN A 142 -0.39 16.93 -2.63
CA GLN A 142 -0.34 18.39 -2.56
C GLN A 142 1.05 18.93 -2.94
N ASP A 143 2.12 18.25 -2.52
CA ASP A 143 3.50 18.60 -2.88
C ASP A 143 3.81 18.29 -4.36
N LYS A 144 3.08 17.34 -4.97
CA LYS A 144 3.31 16.78 -6.32
C LYS A 144 2.00 16.62 -7.14
N PRO A 145 1.24 17.70 -7.41
CA PRO A 145 -0.16 17.62 -7.85
C PRO A 145 -0.41 17.04 -9.25
N ASP A 146 0.61 16.96 -10.10
CA ASP A 146 0.48 16.48 -11.49
C ASP A 146 1.08 15.08 -11.72
N TRP A 147 1.61 14.44 -10.68
CA TRP A 147 2.28 13.14 -10.81
C TRP A 147 1.35 11.94 -10.78
N PHE A 148 0.19 12.07 -10.13
CA PHE A 148 -0.80 11.00 -10.00
C PHE A 148 -2.14 11.42 -10.59
N ASP A 149 -2.85 10.45 -11.12
CA ASP A 149 -4.24 10.58 -11.58
C ASP A 149 -5.20 9.92 -10.57
N LEU A 150 -4.79 8.81 -9.95
CA LEU A 150 -5.61 8.03 -9.03
C LEU A 150 -4.78 7.44 -7.88
N VAL A 151 -5.23 7.64 -6.65
CA VAL A 151 -4.83 6.84 -5.49
C VAL A 151 -6.07 6.24 -4.87
N GLU A 152 -6.07 4.94 -4.63
CA GLU A 152 -7.20 4.27 -3.99
C GLU A 152 -6.77 3.35 -2.84
N TRP A 153 -7.65 3.22 -1.84
CA TRP A 153 -7.52 2.16 -0.84
C TRP A 153 -8.50 1.04 -1.12
N VAL A 154 -7.97 -0.17 -1.30
CA VAL A 154 -8.73 -1.39 -1.53
C VAL A 154 -8.76 -2.18 -0.23
N LEU A 155 -9.94 -2.21 0.38
CA LEU A 155 -10.12 -2.60 1.77
C LEU A 155 -10.93 -3.88 1.86
N PHE A 156 -10.47 -4.84 2.64
CA PHE A 156 -11.01 -6.20 2.59
C PHE A 156 -12.41 -6.33 3.20
N ASP A 157 -12.73 -5.49 4.19
CA ASP A 157 -13.97 -5.52 4.94
C ASP A 157 -14.61 -4.13 5.05
N ALA A 158 -15.91 -4.12 5.38
CA ALA A 158 -16.71 -2.89 5.43
C ALA A 158 -16.35 -1.97 6.61
N HIS A 159 -15.80 -2.50 7.71
CA HIS A 159 -15.41 -1.68 8.85
C HIS A 159 -14.16 -0.88 8.51
N THR A 160 -13.14 -1.54 7.96
CA THR A 160 -11.92 -0.89 7.49
C THR A 160 -12.24 0.12 6.38
N GLU A 161 -13.12 -0.23 5.43
CA GLU A 161 -13.62 0.69 4.40
C GLU A 161 -14.18 1.98 4.98
N ALA A 162 -15.15 1.87 5.90
CA ALA A 162 -15.78 3.04 6.51
C ALA A 162 -14.80 3.94 7.28
N VAL A 163 -13.80 3.35 7.93
CA VAL A 163 -12.78 4.11 8.67
C VAL A 163 -11.89 4.92 7.73
N TYR A 164 -11.47 4.35 6.61
CA TYR A 164 -10.68 5.09 5.60
C TYR A 164 -11.53 6.10 4.84
N GLU A 165 -12.77 5.76 4.49
CA GLU A 165 -13.70 6.67 3.79
C GLU A 165 -13.91 7.95 4.60
N ALA A 166 -14.14 7.82 5.91
CA ALA A 166 -14.26 8.97 6.82
C ALA A 166 -13.00 9.86 6.87
N GLU A 167 -11.80 9.32 6.66
CA GLU A 167 -10.58 10.13 6.57
C GLU A 167 -10.39 10.76 5.18
N VAL A 168 -10.81 10.06 4.11
CA VAL A 168 -10.75 10.58 2.73
C VAL A 168 -11.73 11.73 2.53
N ASP A 169 -12.94 11.64 3.09
CA ASP A 169 -13.96 12.69 2.99
C ASP A 169 -13.45 14.04 3.52
N LYS A 170 -12.65 14.03 4.59
CA LYS A 170 -12.03 15.24 5.17
C LYS A 170 -11.06 15.97 4.24
N ILE A 171 -10.59 15.33 3.16
CA ILE A 171 -9.73 15.97 2.16
C ILE A 171 -10.56 16.82 1.20
N TYR A 172 -11.83 16.46 0.98
CA TYR A 172 -12.72 17.12 0.03
C TYR A 172 -13.62 18.18 0.67
N GLU A 173 -13.59 18.31 2.00
CA GLU A 173 -14.20 19.41 2.77
C GLU A 173 -13.39 20.71 2.66
#